data_AF-A0A967T1V7-F1
#
_entry.id   AF-A0A967T1V7-F1
#
_cell.length_a   1.000
_cell.length_b   1.000
_cell.length_c   1.000
_cell.angle_alpha   90.00
_cell.angle_beta   90.00
_cell.angle_gamma   90.00
#
_symmetry.space_group_name_H-M   'P 1'
#
loop_
_entity.id
_entity.type
_entity.pdbx_description
1 polymer ?
#
loop_
_entity_poly.entity_id
_entity_poly.type
_entity_poly.pdbx_seq_one_letter_code
_entity_poly.pdbx_strand_id
1 'polypeptide(L)'
;VTVAAARAAVAMREEEGRNLRADLEARLEAVSTALEAIVDRAPARLTEERDRLRRAIAELAGDAGLDDDRIAREIAMIADRWDISEEIVRLRSHIDHFRGMLDEAAAEPVGKRLSFLVQEMHREANTIGSKANDAEIEHAVVAIKNEIERLREQVENVE
;
A
#
# COMPACT_ATOMS: atom_id res chain seq x y z
N VAL A 1 -0.42 -1.22 -49.54
CA VAL A 1 -0.09 -1.38 -48.10
C VAL A 1 -0.79 -2.65 -47.64
N THR A 2 -0.09 -3.77 -47.71
CA THR A 2 -0.69 -5.11 -47.89
C THR A 2 -0.63 -5.91 -46.58
N VAL A 3 -1.51 -6.91 -46.43
CA VAL A 3 -1.76 -7.79 -45.27
C VAL A 3 -0.56 -8.06 -44.33
N ALA A 4 0.68 -8.12 -44.84
CA ALA A 4 1.89 -8.22 -44.03
C ALA A 4 2.09 -7.04 -43.06
N ALA A 5 1.82 -5.81 -43.49
CA ALA A 5 1.89 -4.61 -42.64
C ALA A 5 0.82 -4.62 -41.53
N ALA A 6 -0.37 -5.13 -41.84
CA ALA A 6 -1.45 -5.30 -40.85
C ALA A 6 -1.10 -6.39 -39.82
N ARG A 7 -0.53 -7.53 -40.24
CA ARG A 7 -0.05 -8.58 -39.33
C ARG A 7 1.12 -8.12 -38.46
N ALA A 8 2.07 -7.37 -39.03
CA ALA A 8 3.17 -6.78 -38.27
C ALA A 8 2.65 -5.79 -37.21
N ALA A 9 1.67 -4.94 -37.56
CA ALA A 9 1.06 -4.02 -36.62
C ALA A 9 0.31 -4.73 -35.48
N VAL A 10 -0.39 -5.84 -35.77
CA VAL A 10 -1.05 -6.66 -34.72
C VAL A 10 -0.01 -7.32 -33.81
N ALA A 11 1.03 -7.93 -34.37
CA ALA A 11 2.08 -8.58 -33.59
C ALA A 11 2.82 -7.59 -32.67
N MET A 12 3.08 -6.37 -33.15
CA MET A 12 3.68 -5.30 -32.35
C MET A 12 2.76 -4.88 -31.18
N ARG A 13 1.46 -4.73 -31.41
CA ARG A 13 0.49 -4.42 -30.35
C ARG A 13 0.37 -5.51 -29.30
N GLU A 14 0.39 -6.77 -29.71
CA GLU A 14 0.37 -7.90 -28.78
C GLU A 14 1.64 -7.96 -27.93
N GLU A 15 2.79 -7.64 -28.51
CA GLU A 15 4.06 -7.56 -27.78
C GLU A 15 4.08 -6.39 -26.79
N GLU A 16 3.62 -5.21 -27.21
CA GLU A 16 3.44 -4.04 -26.36
C GLU A 16 2.51 -4.34 -25.18
N GLY A 17 1.35 -4.98 -25.44
CA GLY A 17 0.41 -5.37 -24.39
C GLY A 17 1.00 -6.37 -23.38
N ARG A 18 1.82 -7.34 -23.84
CA ARG A 18 2.52 -8.27 -22.95
C ARG A 18 3.55 -7.55 -22.08
N ASN A 19 4.33 -6.65 -22.65
CA ASN A 19 5.35 -5.90 -21.93
C ASN A 19 4.71 -4.97 -20.88
N LEU A 20 3.63 -4.28 -21.24
CA LEU A 20 2.87 -3.45 -20.33
C LEU A 20 2.28 -4.26 -19.18
N ARG A 21 1.65 -5.41 -19.45
CA ARG A 21 1.12 -6.29 -18.40
C ARG A 21 2.22 -6.73 -17.43
N ALA A 22 3.40 -7.07 -17.95
CA ALA A 22 4.54 -7.46 -17.12
C ALA A 22 5.04 -6.29 -16.25
N ASP A 23 5.07 -5.06 -16.78
CA ASP A 23 5.43 -3.87 -16.01
C ASP A 23 4.41 -3.60 -14.90
N LEU A 24 3.11 -3.62 -15.21
CA LEU A 24 2.04 -3.42 -14.22
C LEU A 24 2.11 -4.48 -13.10
N GLU A 25 2.31 -5.74 -13.44
CA GLU A 25 2.44 -6.81 -12.44
C GLU A 25 3.66 -6.62 -11.53
N ALA A 26 4.82 -6.24 -12.10
CA ALA A 26 6.02 -5.97 -11.32
C ALA A 26 5.82 -4.82 -10.31
N ARG A 27 5.04 -3.80 -10.69
CA ARG A 27 4.68 -2.69 -9.79
C ARG A 27 3.74 -3.13 -8.68
N LEU A 28 2.70 -3.90 -9.01
CA LEU A 28 1.78 -4.45 -8.01
C LEU A 28 2.52 -5.31 -7.00
N GLU A 29 3.49 -6.11 -7.46
CA GLU A 29 4.32 -6.92 -6.58
C GLU A 29 5.22 -6.09 -5.67
N ALA A 30 5.80 -4.99 -6.19
CA ALA A 30 6.57 -4.05 -5.39
C ALA A 30 5.71 -3.38 -4.31
N VAL A 31 4.47 -2.99 -4.64
CA VAL A 31 3.50 -2.47 -3.67
C VAL A 31 3.18 -3.53 -2.61
N SER A 32 2.87 -4.76 -3.00
CA SER A 32 2.59 -5.86 -2.08
C SER A 32 3.76 -6.13 -1.14
N THR A 33 4.99 -6.20 -1.66
CA THR A 33 6.20 -6.41 -0.86
C THR A 33 6.39 -5.32 0.19
N ALA A 34 6.23 -4.04 -0.21
CA ALA A 34 6.34 -2.93 0.73
C ALA A 34 5.20 -2.93 1.77
N LEU A 35 4.00 -3.37 1.39
CA LEU A 35 2.88 -3.52 2.31
C LEU A 35 3.12 -4.61 3.35
N GLU A 36 3.72 -5.75 2.98
CA GLU A 36 4.10 -6.80 3.94
C GLU A 36 5.11 -6.29 4.96
N ALA A 37 6.08 -5.46 4.55
CA ALA A 37 7.00 -4.84 5.50
C ALA A 37 6.28 -3.95 6.54
N ILE A 38 5.18 -3.28 6.15
CA ILE A 38 4.34 -2.51 7.07
C ILE A 38 3.59 -3.44 8.04
N VAL A 39 3.05 -4.55 7.53
CA VAL A 39 2.34 -5.56 8.34
C VAL A 39 3.26 -6.12 9.43
N ASP A 40 4.50 -6.43 9.08
CA ASP A 40 5.48 -6.96 10.02
C ASP A 40 5.93 -5.92 11.07
N ARG A 41 6.05 -4.64 10.66
CA ARG A 41 6.51 -3.56 11.53
C ARG A 41 5.44 -3.05 12.49
N ALA A 42 4.17 -3.03 12.10
CA ALA A 42 3.09 -2.40 12.86
C ALA A 42 2.94 -2.91 14.31
N PRO A 43 3.03 -4.24 14.61
CA PRO A 43 2.99 -4.75 15.98
C PRO A 43 4.22 -4.39 16.81
N ALA A 44 5.41 -4.36 16.20
CA ALA A 44 6.67 -4.06 16.87
C ALA A 44 6.68 -2.61 17.38
N ARG A 45 6.24 -1.67 16.54
CA ARG A 45 6.08 -0.25 16.87
C ARG A 45 5.26 -0.03 18.16
N LEU A 46 4.12 -0.71 18.31
CA LEU A 46 3.28 -0.58 19.50
C LEU A 46 3.97 -1.11 20.77
N THR A 47 4.72 -2.20 20.62
CA THR A 47 5.49 -2.79 21.73
C THR A 47 6.61 -1.85 22.18
N GLU A 48 7.33 -1.27 21.23
CA GLU A 48 8.41 -0.31 21.50
C GLU A 48 7.89 0.96 22.18
N GLU A 49 6.75 1.50 21.73
CA GLU A 49 6.15 2.69 22.34
C GLU A 49 5.68 2.42 23.78
N ARG A 50 5.09 1.25 24.02
CA ARG A 50 4.73 0.81 25.37
C ARG A 50 5.94 0.79 26.30
N ASP A 51 7.06 0.24 25.84
CA ASP A 51 8.26 0.12 26.65
C ASP A 51 8.97 1.47 26.83
N ARG A 52 8.84 2.39 25.85
CA ARG A 52 9.27 3.78 25.97
C ARG A 52 8.47 4.52 27.04
N LEU A 53 7.14 4.44 27.01
CA LEU A 53 6.27 5.10 27.98
C LEU A 53 6.49 4.59 29.41
N ARG A 54 6.62 3.26 29.58
CA ARG A 54 6.94 2.68 30.89
C ARG A 54 8.25 3.21 31.47
N ARG A 55 9.31 3.30 30.65
CA ARG A 55 10.60 3.84 31.08
C ARG A 55 10.50 5.32 31.45
N ALA A 56 9.87 6.14 30.60
CA ALA A 56 9.70 7.56 30.85
C ALA A 56 8.91 7.84 32.14
N ILE A 57 7.85 7.06 32.41
CA ILE A 57 7.07 7.22 33.63
C ILE A 57 7.86 6.75 34.86
N ALA A 58 8.62 5.66 34.76
CA ALA A 58 9.46 5.20 35.87
C ALA A 58 10.51 6.25 36.26
N GLU A 59 11.13 6.91 35.28
CA GLU A 59 12.08 8.00 35.51
C GLU A 59 11.43 9.21 36.19
N LEU A 60 10.19 9.57 35.80
CA LEU A 60 9.47 10.72 36.35
C LEU A 60 8.81 10.45 37.71
N ALA A 61 8.35 9.23 37.95
CA ALA A 61 7.64 8.85 39.18
C ALA A 61 8.58 8.72 40.38
N GLY A 62 9.87 8.42 40.16
CA GLY A 62 10.81 8.17 41.26
C GLY A 62 10.29 7.07 42.19
N ASP A 63 10.24 7.35 43.51
CA ASP A 63 9.74 6.41 44.52
C ASP A 63 8.20 6.32 44.59
N ALA A 64 7.45 7.14 43.83
CA ALA A 64 5.98 7.20 43.92
C ALA A 64 5.27 6.00 43.27
N GLY A 65 6.00 5.13 42.57
CA GLY A 65 5.49 3.92 41.92
C GLY A 65 4.82 4.18 40.55
N LEU A 66 4.66 3.11 39.78
CA LEU A 66 4.00 3.14 38.47
C LEU A 66 2.49 2.91 38.62
N ASP A 67 1.67 3.74 37.98
CA ASP A 67 0.23 3.52 37.79
C ASP A 67 0.00 2.73 36.50
N ASP A 68 0.03 1.41 36.60
CA ASP A 68 -0.13 0.50 35.46
C ASP A 68 -1.48 0.64 34.75
N ASP A 69 -2.54 1.01 35.48
CA ASP A 69 -3.89 1.21 34.92
C ASP A 69 -3.92 2.45 34.02
N ARG A 70 -3.26 3.54 34.43
CA ARG A 70 -3.11 4.73 33.58
C ARG A 70 -2.29 4.42 32.33
N ILE A 71 -1.22 3.65 32.47
CA ILE A 71 -0.38 3.24 31.33
C ILE A 71 -1.20 2.40 30.35
N ALA A 72 -1.95 1.41 30.85
CA ALA A 72 -2.77 0.55 30.00
C ALA A 72 -3.82 1.35 29.20
N ARG A 73 -4.47 2.34 29.83
CA ARG A 73 -5.42 3.24 29.15
C ARG A 73 -4.75 4.07 28.04
N GLU A 74 -3.57 4.63 28.31
CA GLU A 74 -2.85 5.43 27.31
C GLU A 74 -2.43 4.57 26.10
N ILE A 75 -1.92 3.36 26.36
CA ILE A 75 -1.55 2.42 25.30
C ILE A 75 -2.76 2.00 24.46
N ALA A 76 -3.92 1.79 25.07
CA ALA A 76 -5.14 1.49 24.34
C ALA A 76 -5.56 2.63 23.40
N MET A 77 -5.48 3.88 23.86
CA MET A 77 -5.76 5.06 23.02
C MET A 77 -4.76 5.22 21.88
N ILE A 78 -3.47 4.94 22.13
CA ILE A 78 -2.44 4.96 21.10
C ILE A 78 -2.66 3.86 20.07
N ALA A 79 -2.99 2.65 20.52
CA ALA A 79 -3.27 1.52 19.64
C ALA A 79 -4.43 1.81 18.68
N ASP A 80 -5.53 2.37 19.20
CA ASP A 80 -6.68 2.78 18.39
C ASP A 80 -6.30 3.87 17.35
N ARG A 81 -5.54 4.89 17.79
CA ARG A 81 -5.09 5.98 16.90
C ARG A 81 -4.14 5.51 15.80
N TRP A 82 -3.31 4.51 16.09
CA TRP A 82 -2.29 4.00 15.17
C TRP A 82 -2.74 2.76 14.40
N ASP A 83 -3.99 2.33 14.58
CA ASP A 83 -4.52 1.16 13.89
C ASP A 83 -4.67 1.46 12.40
N ILE A 84 -3.96 0.66 11.61
CA ILE A 84 -3.91 0.69 10.14
C ILE A 84 -4.42 -0.61 9.53
N SER A 85 -4.99 -1.52 10.34
CA SER A 85 -5.39 -2.87 9.91
C SER A 85 -6.42 -2.82 8.79
N GLU A 86 -7.39 -1.90 8.88
CA GLU A 86 -8.43 -1.75 7.86
C GLU A 86 -7.84 -1.28 6.52
N GLU A 87 -6.96 -0.27 6.55
CA GLU A 87 -6.30 0.27 5.36
C GLU A 87 -5.42 -0.80 4.66
N ILE A 88 -4.71 -1.62 5.43
CA ILE A 88 -3.91 -2.73 4.90
C ILE A 88 -4.80 -3.73 4.15
N VAL A 89 -5.92 -4.13 4.75
CA VAL A 89 -6.86 -5.06 4.14
C VAL A 89 -7.48 -4.47 2.87
N ARG A 90 -7.90 -3.20 2.90
CA ARG A 90 -8.44 -2.51 1.73
C ARG A 90 -7.40 -2.41 0.62
N LEU A 91 -6.16 -2.02 0.92
CA LEU A 91 -5.10 -1.93 -0.07
C LEU A 91 -4.80 -3.29 -0.73
N ARG A 92 -4.71 -4.38 0.04
CA ARG A 92 -4.60 -5.75 -0.52
C ARG A 92 -5.76 -6.07 -1.45
N SER A 93 -7.00 -5.79 -1.03
CA SER A 93 -8.17 -6.04 -1.86
C SER A 93 -8.15 -5.26 -3.17
N HIS A 94 -7.69 -4.00 -3.17
CA HIS A 94 -7.56 -3.21 -4.38
C HIS A 94 -6.48 -3.78 -5.33
N ILE A 95 -5.35 -4.26 -4.80
CA ILE A 95 -4.30 -4.93 -5.58
C ILE A 95 -4.86 -6.18 -6.26
N ASP A 96 -5.58 -7.03 -5.52
CA ASP A 96 -6.17 -8.26 -6.05
C ASP A 96 -7.23 -7.96 -7.13
N HIS A 97 -8.06 -6.93 -6.92
CA HIS A 97 -9.00 -6.47 -7.94
C HIS A 97 -8.30 -5.94 -9.19
N PHE A 98 -7.18 -5.22 -9.04
CA PHE A 98 -6.38 -4.74 -10.16
C PHE A 98 -5.86 -5.92 -10.99
N ARG A 99 -5.26 -6.92 -10.32
CA ARG A 99 -4.79 -8.16 -10.96
C ARG A 99 -5.90 -8.89 -11.71
N GLY A 100 -7.07 -9.05 -11.07
CA GLY A 100 -8.24 -9.66 -11.70
C GLY A 100 -8.68 -8.94 -12.98
N MET A 101 -8.65 -7.60 -12.99
CA MET A 101 -8.97 -6.81 -14.19
C MET A 101 -7.96 -6.97 -15.32
N LEU A 102 -6.69 -7.25 -15.02
CA LEU A 102 -5.68 -7.55 -16.05
C LEU A 102 -5.88 -8.93 -16.70
N ASP A 103 -6.55 -9.85 -16.01
CA ASP A 103 -6.83 -11.21 -16.48
C ASP A 103 -8.19 -11.32 -17.21
N GLU A 104 -9.09 -10.38 -16.98
CA GLU A 104 -10.34 -10.27 -17.73
C GLU A 104 -10.07 -9.87 -19.19
N ALA A 105 -10.38 -10.77 -20.13
CA ALA A 105 -10.45 -10.44 -21.55
C ALA A 105 -11.66 -9.54 -21.83
N ALA A 106 -11.61 -8.27 -21.41
CA ALA A 106 -12.78 -7.41 -21.38
C ALA A 106 -13.04 -6.69 -22.72
N ALA A 107 -14.31 -6.71 -23.12
CA ALA A 107 -14.88 -6.01 -24.27
C ALA A 107 -15.25 -4.53 -23.98
N GLU A 108 -14.91 -4.02 -22.80
CA GLU A 108 -15.20 -2.65 -22.31
C GLU A 108 -13.90 -1.91 -21.94
N PRO A 109 -13.91 -0.56 -21.84
CA PRO A 109 -12.71 0.19 -21.48
C PRO A 109 -12.29 -0.11 -20.03
N VAL A 110 -11.26 -0.93 -19.87
CA VAL A 110 -10.70 -1.33 -18.57
C VAL A 110 -10.00 -0.14 -17.88
N GLY A 111 -9.51 0.84 -18.64
CA GLY A 111 -8.77 2.02 -18.16
C GLY A 111 -9.46 2.76 -17.00
N LYS A 112 -10.72 3.19 -17.18
CA LYS A 112 -11.44 3.95 -16.14
C LYS A 112 -11.59 3.19 -14.81
N ARG A 113 -11.77 1.86 -14.88
CA ARG A 113 -11.87 1.01 -13.69
C ARG A 113 -10.51 0.85 -13.00
N LEU A 114 -9.43 0.68 -13.76
CA LEU A 114 -8.07 0.67 -13.22
C LEU A 114 -7.71 2.03 -12.60
N SER A 115 -8.05 3.14 -13.25
CA SER A 115 -7.83 4.49 -12.72
C SER A 115 -8.52 4.71 -11.37
N PHE A 116 -9.74 4.18 -11.22
CA PHE A 116 -10.42 4.19 -9.93
C PHE A 116 -9.65 3.37 -8.88
N LEU A 117 -9.21 2.15 -9.19
CA LEU A 117 -8.45 1.33 -8.25
C LEU A 117 -7.15 2.01 -7.82
N VAL A 118 -6.40 2.62 -8.75
CA VAL A 118 -5.18 3.38 -8.43
C VAL A 118 -5.47 4.52 -7.44
N GLN A 119 -6.58 5.24 -7.63
CA GLN A 119 -6.99 6.31 -6.71
C GLN A 119 -7.33 5.77 -5.32
N GLU A 120 -8.06 4.65 -5.24
CA GLU A 120 -8.38 4.02 -3.96
C GLU A 120 -7.11 3.51 -3.27
N MET A 121 -6.20 2.84 -4.00
CA MET A 121 -4.90 2.40 -3.47
C MET A 121 -4.10 3.58 -2.91
N HIS A 122 -4.06 4.71 -3.62
CA HIS A 122 -3.39 5.91 -3.14
C HIS A 122 -4.04 6.46 -1.86
N ARG A 123 -5.37 6.41 -1.77
CA ARG A 123 -6.09 6.84 -0.56
C ARG A 123 -5.69 5.98 0.64
N GLU A 124 -5.68 4.67 0.50
CA GLU A 124 -5.28 3.76 1.58
C GLU A 124 -3.82 4.02 2.01
N ALA A 125 -2.89 4.13 1.05
CA ALA A 125 -1.49 4.44 1.35
C ALA A 125 -1.30 5.79 2.09
N ASN A 126 -2.12 6.80 1.79
CA ASN A 126 -2.10 8.07 2.53
C ASN A 126 -2.58 7.90 3.97
N THR A 127 -3.67 7.18 4.18
CA THR A 127 -4.21 6.94 5.52
C THR A 127 -3.21 6.15 6.37
N ILE A 128 -2.59 5.10 5.82
CA ILE A 128 -1.52 4.34 6.48
C ILE A 128 -0.39 5.29 6.89
N GLY A 129 0.12 6.13 5.97
CA GLY A 129 1.17 7.08 6.26
C GLY A 129 0.80 8.09 7.36
N SER A 130 -0.44 8.59 7.36
CA SER A 130 -0.89 9.56 8.37
C SER A 130 -1.04 8.97 9.78
N LYS A 131 -1.24 7.65 9.87
CA LYS A 131 -1.36 6.89 11.13
C LYS A 131 -0.06 6.14 11.50
N ALA A 132 0.96 6.19 10.65
CA ALA A 132 2.18 5.37 10.75
C ALA A 132 3.01 5.67 12.01
N ASN A 133 3.25 6.96 12.32
CA ASN A 133 4.05 7.39 13.47
C ASN A 133 5.29 6.51 13.74
N ASP A 134 5.97 6.10 12.67
CA ASP A 134 7.10 5.18 12.66
C ASP A 134 7.84 5.34 11.33
N ALA A 135 9.13 5.59 11.41
CA ALA A 135 9.93 5.95 10.25
C ALA A 135 10.03 4.81 9.23
N GLU A 136 10.08 3.56 9.67
CA GLU A 136 10.17 2.41 8.76
C GLU A 136 8.87 2.23 7.97
N ILE A 137 7.72 2.37 8.65
CA ILE A 137 6.41 2.38 7.98
C ILE A 137 6.30 3.57 7.02
N GLU A 138 6.74 4.77 7.41
CA GLU A 138 6.72 5.95 6.54
C GLU A 138 7.56 5.75 5.27
N HIS A 139 8.75 5.14 5.40
CA HIS A 139 9.59 4.81 4.26
C HIS A 139 8.91 3.80 3.31
N ALA A 140 8.28 2.76 3.86
CA ALA A 140 7.53 1.80 3.05
C ALA A 140 6.31 2.44 2.36
N VAL A 141 5.60 3.35 3.04
CA VAL A 141 4.49 4.12 2.44
C VAL A 141 4.95 4.98 1.27
N VAL A 142 6.12 5.63 1.38
CA VAL A 142 6.68 6.40 0.26
C VAL A 142 6.98 5.49 -0.94
N ALA A 143 7.56 4.31 -0.70
CA ALA A 143 7.79 3.33 -1.76
C ALA A 143 6.48 2.89 -2.44
N ILE A 144 5.44 2.58 -1.65
CA ILE A 144 4.10 2.24 -2.15
C ILE A 144 3.53 3.37 -3.02
N LYS A 145 3.57 4.61 -2.54
CA LYS A 145 3.02 5.77 -3.27
C LYS A 145 3.73 6.00 -4.59
N ASN A 146 5.05 5.82 -4.63
CA ASN A 146 5.82 5.95 -5.88
C ASN A 146 5.41 4.89 -6.91
N GLU A 147 5.21 3.64 -6.51
CA GLU A 147 4.75 2.60 -7.43
C GLU A 147 3.29 2.79 -7.87
N ILE A 148 2.43 3.27 -6.98
CA ILE A 148 1.05 3.65 -7.32
C ILE A 148 1.02 4.79 -8.35
N GLU A 149 1.90 5.77 -8.22
CA GLU A 149 2.00 6.85 -9.20
C GLU A 149 2.46 6.34 -10.57
N ARG A 150 3.43 5.42 -10.61
CA ARG A 150 3.86 4.79 -11.86
C ARG A 150 2.76 3.92 -12.47
N LEU A 151 1.96 3.22 -11.65
CA LEU A 151 0.75 2.52 -12.11
C LEU A 151 -0.25 3.50 -12.72
N ARG A 152 -0.46 4.66 -12.09
CA ARG A 152 -1.34 5.73 -12.60
C ARG A 152 -0.92 6.18 -14.00
N GLU A 153 0.36 6.52 -14.16
CA GLU A 153 0.93 6.94 -15.44
C GLU A 153 0.73 5.87 -16.53
N GLN A 154 0.95 4.59 -16.20
CA GLN A 154 0.76 3.51 -17.17
C GLN A 154 -0.71 3.31 -17.55
N VAL A 155 -1.64 3.38 -16.58
CA VAL A 155 -3.07 3.25 -16.87
C VAL A 155 -3.57 4.41 -17.75
N GLU A 156 -3.12 5.63 -17.48
CA GLU A 156 -3.48 6.82 -18.29
C GLU A 156 -2.91 6.76 -19.72
N ASN A 157 -1.77 6.10 -19.93
CA ASN A 157 -1.16 5.93 -21.26
C ASN A 157 -1.86 4.88 -22.15
N VAL A 158 -2.74 4.06 -21.58
CA VAL A 158 -3.42 2.93 -22.26
C VAL A 158 -4.84 3.31 -22.72
N GLU A 159 -5.41 4.38 -22.16
CA GLU A 159 -6.67 5.00 -22.61
C GLU A 159 -6.51 5.75 -23.95
#